data_AF-A0AAI9T538-F1
#
_entry.id   AF-A0AAI9T538-F1
#
_cell.length_a   1.000
_cell.length_b   1.000
_cell.length_c   1.000
_cell.angle_alpha   90.00
_cell.angle_beta   90.00
_cell.angle_gamma   90.00
#
_symmetry.space_group_name_H-M   'P 1'
#
loop_
_entity.id
_entity.type
_entity.pdbx_description
1 polymer ?
#
loop_
_entity_poly.entity_id
_entity_poly.type
_entity_poly.pdbx_seq_one_letter_code
_entity_poly.pdbx_strand_id
1 'polypeptide(L)'
;MRVLEEEESKIQGHKERELSSLVKWSQASGAMWLHMLLSSGFNDEHSFPFTQLRAHLGATEWASRGMEFDNPKELEEFAAQKVKEMDMYEEALEEIEKRKTLVDTGNMTKEMFIANHEQPTMKGSL
;
A
#
# COMPACT_ATOMS: atom_id res chain seq x y z
N MET A 1 -9.59 -11.27 25.01
CA MET A 1 -11.00 -10.84 24.98
C MET A 1 -11.61 -10.62 26.36
N ARG A 2 -11.46 -11.54 27.33
CA ARG A 2 -11.99 -11.38 28.70
C ARG A 2 -11.65 -10.04 29.37
N VAL A 3 -10.39 -9.59 29.27
CA VAL A 3 -9.94 -8.31 29.87
C VAL A 3 -10.64 -7.11 29.23
N LEU A 4 -10.78 -7.07 27.90
CA LEU A 4 -11.45 -5.96 27.21
C LEU A 4 -12.93 -5.85 27.59
N GLU A 5 -13.61 -6.99 27.69
CA GLU A 5 -15.01 -7.06 28.13
C GLU A 5 -15.18 -6.62 29.60
N GLU A 6 -14.21 -6.94 30.46
CA GLU A 6 -14.19 -6.53 31.86
C GLU A 6 -13.99 -5.02 31.98
N GLU A 7 -13.05 -4.44 31.21
CA GLU A 7 -12.82 -3.00 31.18
C GLU A 7 -14.02 -2.23 30.62
N GLU A 8 -14.66 -2.68 29.55
CA GLU A 8 -15.89 -2.07 29.04
C GLU A 8 -17.02 -2.10 30.05
N SER A 9 -17.13 -3.17 30.84
CA SER A 9 -18.16 -3.30 31.88
C SER A 9 -17.99 -2.30 33.04
N LYS A 10 -16.80 -1.69 33.18
CA LYS A 10 -16.49 -0.66 34.18
C LYS A 10 -16.83 0.75 33.70
N ILE A 11 -17.05 0.97 32.40
CA ILE A 11 -17.29 2.30 31.82
C ILE A 11 -18.79 2.62 31.82
N GLN A 12 -19.18 3.68 32.53
CA GLN A 12 -20.57 4.16 32.54
C GLN A 12 -20.95 4.74 31.16
N GLY A 13 -21.86 4.06 30.45
CA GLY A 13 -22.35 4.47 29.13
C GLY A 13 -22.15 3.42 28.02
N HIS A 14 -21.17 2.52 28.17
CA HIS A 14 -20.90 1.45 27.21
C HIS A 14 -21.64 0.16 27.58
N LYS A 15 -22.97 0.23 27.66
CA LYS A 15 -23.79 -0.96 27.99
C LYS A 15 -23.78 -2.02 26.88
N GLU A 16 -23.49 -1.63 25.64
CA GLU A 16 -23.59 -2.49 24.46
C GLU A 16 -22.31 -3.28 24.14
N ARG A 17 -21.22 -3.09 24.90
CA ARG A 17 -19.94 -3.80 24.69
C ARG A 17 -19.48 -3.75 23.23
N GLU A 18 -19.62 -2.58 22.63
CA GLU A 18 -19.44 -2.36 21.19
C GLU A 18 -18.00 -2.67 20.75
N LEU A 19 -17.00 -2.32 21.57
CA LEU A 19 -15.59 -2.50 21.21
C LEU A 19 -15.20 -3.97 21.26
N SER A 20 -15.56 -4.70 22.33
CA SER A 20 -15.31 -6.15 22.37
C SER A 20 -16.10 -6.90 21.32
N SER A 21 -17.32 -6.47 21.00
CA SER A 21 -18.13 -7.04 19.91
C SER A 21 -17.47 -6.81 18.55
N LEU A 22 -16.96 -5.60 18.29
CA LEU A 22 -16.23 -5.27 17.08
C LEU A 22 -14.93 -6.06 16.96
N VAL A 23 -14.16 -6.20 18.05
CA VAL A 23 -12.91 -6.98 18.06
C VAL A 23 -13.18 -8.46 17.83
N LYS A 24 -14.23 -9.03 18.42
CA LYS A 24 -14.67 -10.40 18.12
C LYS A 24 -15.01 -10.55 16.66
N TRP A 25 -15.83 -9.65 16.14
CA TRP A 25 -16.23 -9.69 14.73
C TRP A 25 -15.02 -9.58 13.81
N SER A 26 -14.09 -8.66 14.07
CA SER A 26 -12.93 -8.43 13.21
C SER A 26 -11.93 -9.59 13.23
N GLN A 27 -11.81 -10.30 14.36
CA GLN A 27 -11.04 -11.53 14.46
C GLN A 27 -11.73 -12.70 13.76
N ALA A 28 -13.05 -12.81 13.91
CA ALA A 28 -13.85 -13.90 13.35
C ALA A 28 -14.09 -13.77 11.83
N SER A 29 -14.00 -12.56 11.28
CA SER A 29 -14.13 -12.28 9.85
C SER A 29 -12.80 -12.12 9.13
N GLY A 30 -11.70 -12.02 9.87
CA GLY A 30 -10.38 -11.69 9.33
C GLY A 30 -10.25 -10.21 8.93
N ALA A 31 -11.26 -9.36 9.16
CA ALA A 31 -11.22 -7.94 8.83
C ALA A 31 -10.06 -7.20 9.51
N MET A 32 -9.62 -7.66 10.69
CA MET A 32 -8.43 -7.12 11.34
C MET A 32 -7.18 -7.27 10.47
N TRP A 33 -6.98 -8.43 9.85
CA TRP A 33 -5.83 -8.71 9.00
C TRP A 33 -5.89 -7.93 7.69
N LEU A 34 -7.07 -7.83 7.08
CA LEU A 34 -7.30 -7.00 5.91
C LEU A 34 -6.99 -5.52 6.20
N HIS A 35 -7.45 -5.00 7.33
CA HIS A 35 -7.16 -3.62 7.74
C HIS A 35 -5.66 -3.37 7.93
N MET A 36 -4.94 -4.33 8.51
CA MET A 36 -3.48 -4.24 8.67
C MET A 36 -2.75 -4.20 7.32
N LEU A 37 -3.20 -4.98 6.32
CA LEU A 37 -2.63 -4.95 4.96
C LEU A 37 -2.84 -3.59 4.28
N LEU A 38 -4.07 -3.08 4.33
CA LEU A 38 -4.40 -1.80 3.70
C LEU A 38 -3.69 -0.63 4.38
N SER A 39 -3.47 -0.70 5.68
CA SER A 39 -2.84 0.36 6.47
C SER A 39 -1.31 0.34 6.39
N SER A 40 -0.70 -0.83 6.22
CA SER A 40 0.76 -0.95 6.14
C SER A 40 1.30 -0.48 4.79
N GLY A 41 0.48 -0.47 3.74
CA GLY A 41 0.91 -0.17 2.38
C GLY A 41 1.81 -1.25 1.74
N PHE A 42 2.02 -2.36 2.45
CA PHE A 42 2.83 -3.49 2.00
C PHE A 42 1.92 -4.72 1.83
N ASN A 43 1.58 -5.02 0.58
CA ASN A 43 0.78 -6.18 0.20
C ASN A 43 1.66 -7.39 -0.18
N ASP A 44 2.78 -7.58 0.51
CA ASP A 44 3.64 -8.75 0.30
C ASP A 44 2.88 -10.02 0.71
N GLU A 45 2.87 -11.02 -0.18
CA GLU A 45 2.21 -12.31 0.03
C GLU A 45 2.83 -13.12 1.19
N HIS A 46 4.07 -12.82 1.55
CA HIS A 46 4.77 -13.42 2.69
C HIS A 46 4.64 -12.60 3.98
N SER A 47 3.98 -11.43 3.93
CA SER A 47 3.77 -10.63 5.12
C SER A 47 2.91 -11.36 6.15
N PHE A 48 3.15 -11.07 7.43
CA PHE A 48 2.39 -11.67 8.52
C PHE A 48 0.87 -11.40 8.39
N PRO A 49 0.39 -10.18 8.11
CA PRO A 49 -1.04 -9.95 7.91
C PRO A 49 -1.63 -10.71 6.71
N PHE A 50 -0.88 -10.86 5.62
CA PHE A 50 -1.35 -11.59 4.43
C PHE A 50 -1.50 -13.07 4.71
N THR A 51 -0.48 -13.68 5.31
CA THR A 51 -0.49 -15.09 5.68
C THR A 51 -1.60 -15.41 6.67
N GLN A 52 -1.86 -14.52 7.64
CA GLN A 52 -2.98 -14.66 8.58
C GLN A 52 -4.35 -14.53 7.89
N LEU A 53 -4.52 -13.55 6.98
CA LEU A 53 -5.77 -13.38 6.23
C LEU A 53 -6.07 -14.61 5.35
N ARG A 54 -5.05 -15.11 4.63
CA ARG A 54 -5.17 -16.31 3.79
C ARG A 54 -5.51 -17.56 4.61
N ALA A 55 -4.85 -17.73 5.76
CA ALA A 55 -5.16 -18.83 6.67
C ALA A 55 -6.59 -18.75 7.22
N HIS A 56 -7.06 -17.53 7.52
CA HIS A 56 -8.40 -17.28 8.07
C HIS A 56 -9.51 -17.61 7.05
N LEU A 57 -9.36 -17.16 5.79
CA LEU A 57 -10.30 -17.46 4.71
C LEU A 57 -10.24 -18.95 4.31
N GLY A 58 -9.06 -19.56 4.41
CA GLY A 58 -8.84 -20.93 3.99
C GLY A 58 -8.60 -21.05 2.49
N ALA A 59 -7.98 -22.16 2.07
CA ALA A 59 -7.49 -22.34 0.71
C ALA A 59 -8.59 -22.26 -0.36
N THR A 60 -9.76 -22.82 -0.09
CA THR A 60 -10.89 -22.87 -1.05
C THR A 60 -11.48 -21.49 -1.29
N GLU A 61 -11.84 -20.77 -0.22
CA GLU A 61 -12.41 -19.42 -0.32
C GLU A 61 -11.38 -18.44 -0.92
N TRP A 62 -10.12 -18.57 -0.52
CA TRP A 62 -9.04 -17.76 -1.08
C TRP A 62 -8.91 -17.95 -2.60
N ALA A 63 -8.91 -19.20 -3.07
CA ALA A 63 -8.83 -19.50 -4.49
C ALA A 63 -10.08 -19.01 -5.25
N SER A 64 -11.27 -19.17 -4.67
CA SER A 64 -12.53 -18.68 -5.27
C SER A 64 -12.50 -17.18 -5.49
N ARG A 65 -12.05 -16.40 -4.48
CA ARG A 65 -11.90 -14.95 -4.60
C ARG A 65 -10.85 -14.58 -5.64
N GLY A 66 -9.73 -15.30 -5.67
CA GLY A 66 -8.71 -15.09 -6.70
C GLY A 66 -9.26 -15.22 -8.12
N MET A 67 -10.11 -16.22 -8.36
CA MET A 67 -10.77 -16.42 -9.66
C MET A 67 -11.83 -15.36 -9.97
N GLU A 68 -12.58 -14.89 -8.97
CA GLU A 68 -13.60 -13.85 -9.14
C GLU A 68 -13.01 -12.53 -9.64
N PHE A 69 -11.79 -12.20 -9.21
CA PHE A 69 -11.07 -11.00 -9.59
C PHE A 69 -9.98 -11.24 -10.64
N ASP A 70 -9.94 -12.42 -11.25
CA ASP A 70 -8.97 -12.73 -12.29
C ASP A 70 -9.34 -12.00 -13.60
N ASN A 71 -8.68 -10.88 -13.84
CA ASN A 71 -8.84 -10.09 -15.06
C ASN A 71 -7.49 -10.01 -15.81
N PRO A 72 -7.15 -11.01 -16.62
CA PRO A 72 -5.84 -11.09 -17.27
C PRO A 72 -5.59 -9.89 -18.21
N LYS A 73 -6.64 -9.35 -18.82
CA LYS A 73 -6.54 -8.19 -19.71
C LYS A 73 -6.17 -6.92 -18.94
N GLU A 74 -6.87 -6.64 -17.85
CA GLU A 74 -6.54 -5.47 -17.00
C GLU A 74 -5.15 -5.60 -16.40
N LEU A 75 -4.75 -6.81 -16.00
CA LEU A 75 -3.40 -7.08 -15.50
C LEU A 75 -2.33 -6.83 -16.57
N GLU A 76 -2.57 -7.25 -17.81
CA GLU A 76 -1.66 -7.01 -18.94
C GLU A 76 -1.56 -5.51 -19.27
N GLU A 77 -2.68 -4.80 -19.33
CA GLU A 77 -2.73 -3.35 -19.55
C GLU A 77 -1.99 -2.59 -18.44
N PHE A 78 -2.20 -2.98 -17.19
CA PHE A 78 -1.49 -2.42 -16.03
C PHE A 78 0.02 -2.68 -16.11
N ALA A 79 0.43 -3.92 -16.44
CA ALA A 79 1.83 -4.28 -16.58
C ALA A 79 2.51 -3.48 -17.70
N ALA A 80 1.87 -3.37 -18.86
CA ALA A 80 2.37 -2.58 -19.99
C ALA A 80 2.52 -1.09 -19.63
N GLN A 81 1.54 -0.53 -18.92
CA GLN A 81 1.61 0.84 -18.42
C GLN A 81 2.76 1.04 -17.43
N LYS A 82 3.00 0.08 -16.53
CA LYS A 82 4.09 0.17 -15.55
C LYS A 82 5.47 0.06 -16.17
N VAL A 83 5.64 -0.81 -17.18
CA VAL A 83 6.90 -0.88 -17.95
C VAL A 83 7.17 0.47 -18.61
N LYS A 84 6.18 1.04 -19.28
CA LYS A 84 6.32 2.36 -19.90
C LYS A 84 6.67 3.47 -18.91
N GLU A 85 6.00 3.49 -17.75
CA GLU A 85 6.33 4.44 -16.68
C GLU A 85 7.76 4.26 -16.17
N MET A 86 8.22 3.02 -16.04
CA MET A 86 9.59 2.70 -15.60
C MET A 86 10.63 3.19 -16.59
N ASP A 87 10.41 2.98 -17.90
CA ASP A 87 11.29 3.49 -18.96
C ASP A 87 11.41 5.02 -18.87
N MET A 88 10.29 5.72 -18.64
CA MET A 88 10.29 7.18 -18.46
C MET A 88 11.08 7.62 -17.22
N TYR A 89 11.01 6.87 -16.12
CA TYR A 89 11.79 7.18 -14.92
C TYR A 89 13.28 6.92 -15.12
N GLU A 90 13.65 5.87 -15.86
CA GLU A 90 15.04 5.56 -16.19
C GLU A 90 15.65 6.64 -17.08
N GLU A 91 14.94 7.07 -18.13
CA GLU A 91 15.35 8.21 -18.96
C GLU A 91 15.51 9.50 -18.14
N ALA A 92 14.56 9.78 -17.25
CA ALA A 92 14.64 10.95 -16.38
C ALA A 92 15.83 10.86 -15.40
N LEU A 93 16.13 9.65 -14.89
CA LEU A 93 17.27 9.40 -14.02
C LEU A 93 18.59 9.62 -14.76
N GLU A 94 18.74 9.09 -15.98
CA GLU A 94 19.93 9.29 -16.80
C GLU A 94 20.21 10.78 -17.04
N GLU A 95 19.18 11.57 -17.34
CA GLU A 95 19.32 13.00 -17.56
C GLU A 95 19.74 13.76 -16.29
N ILE A 96 19.20 13.36 -15.13
CA ILE A 96 19.61 13.89 -13.82
C ILE A 96 21.08 13.54 -13.54
N GLU A 97 21.49 12.30 -13.80
CA GLU A 97 22.87 11.85 -13.58
C GLU A 97 23.86 12.59 -14.49
N LYS A 98 23.55 12.75 -15.77
CA LYS A 98 24.36 13.56 -16.70
C LYS A 98 24.55 14.98 -16.16
N ARG A 99 23.46 15.64 -15.71
CA ARG A 99 23.55 16.98 -15.13
C ARG A 99 24.33 17.02 -13.83
N LYS A 100 24.18 16.01 -12.97
CA LYS A 100 24.98 15.88 -11.75
C LYS A 100 26.48 15.83 -12.07
N THR A 101 26.90 15.10 -13.11
CA THR A 101 28.31 15.11 -13.53
C THR A 101 28.82 16.47 -13.99
N LEU A 102 27.96 17.31 -14.60
CA LEU A 102 28.31 18.68 -14.95
C LEU A 102 28.53 19.55 -13.71
N VAL A 103 27.75 19.33 -12.65
CA VAL A 103 27.97 19.99 -11.36
C VAL A 103 29.27 19.53 -10.72
N ASP A 104 29.52 18.22 -10.70
CA ASP A 104 30.72 17.64 -10.09
C ASP A 104 32.02 18.08 -10.79
N THR A 105 31.95 18.32 -12.11
CA THR A 105 33.08 18.84 -12.90
C THR A 105 33.21 20.37 -12.86
N GLY A 106 32.32 21.07 -12.16
CA GLY A 106 32.30 22.53 -12.07
C GLY A 106 31.81 23.24 -13.33
N ASN A 107 31.35 22.49 -14.34
CA ASN A 107 30.77 23.03 -15.58
C ASN A 107 29.34 23.55 -15.40
N MET A 108 28.70 23.25 -14.27
CA MET A 108 27.38 23.76 -13.87
C MET A 108 27.40 24.13 -12.38
N THR A 109 26.72 25.22 -12.01
CA THR A 109 26.55 25.59 -10.60
C THR A 109 25.39 24.83 -9.96
N LYS A 110 25.42 24.68 -8.63
CA LYS A 110 24.35 23.98 -7.89
C LYS A 110 23.01 24.71 -8.01
N GLU A 111 23.04 26.04 -8.06
CA GLU A 111 21.85 26.88 -8.21
C GLU A 111 21.20 26.67 -9.57
N MET A 112 21.99 26.57 -10.65
CA MET A 112 21.48 26.24 -11.99
C MET A 112 20.91 24.83 -12.06
N PHE A 113 21.53 23.86 -11.38
CA PHE A 113 20.99 22.51 -11.29
C PHE A 113 19.62 22.48 -10.61
N ILE A 114 19.47 23.15 -9.46
CA ILE A 114 18.20 23.22 -8.71
C ILE A 114 17.12 23.93 -9.52
N ALA A 115 17.40 25.10 -10.11
CA ALA A 115 16.45 25.85 -10.92
C ALA A 115 15.92 25.05 -12.14
N ASN A 116 16.76 24.17 -12.69
CA ASN A 116 16.39 23.29 -13.81
C ASN A 116 15.55 22.07 -13.38
N HIS A 117 15.42 21.80 -12.08
CA HIS A 117 14.66 20.69 -11.51
C HIS A 117 13.46 21.13 -10.66
N GLU A 118 13.18 22.44 -10.56
CA GLU A 118 11.88 22.96 -10.11
C GLU A 118 10.84 22.76 -11.23
N GLN A 119 10.21 21.59 -11.30
CA GLN A 119 9.09 21.30 -12.21
C GLN A 119 7.73 21.46 -11.50
N PRO A 120 6.65 21.80 -12.27
CA PRO A 120 5.34 22.16 -11.74
C PRO A 120 4.71 20.96 -11.03
N THR A 121 4.01 21.24 -9.93
CA THR A 121 3.14 20.30 -9.22
C THR A 121 2.39 19.41 -10.22
N MET A 122 2.62 18.09 -10.14
CA MET A 122 1.75 17.12 -10.79
C MET A 122 0.32 17.41 -10.31
N LYS A 123 -0.51 17.98 -11.18
CA LYS A 123 -1.96 17.98 -10.95
C LYS A 123 -2.38 16.53 -11.01
N GLY A 124 -2.57 15.93 -9.85
CA GLY A 124 -3.24 14.65 -9.74
C GLY A 124 -4.62 14.78 -10.36
N SER A 125 -4.83 14.05 -11.46
CA SER A 125 -6.18 13.73 -11.91
C SER A 125 -6.75 12.72 -10.91
N LEU A 126 -7.65 13.20 -10.06
CA LEU A 126 -8.70 12.40 -9.43
C LEU A 126 -9.73 12.00 -10.48
#